data_AF-A0A392TLG7-F1
#
_entry.id   AF-A0A392TLG7-F1
#
_cell.length_a   1.000
_cell.length_b   1.000
_cell.length_c   1.000
_cell.angle_alpha   90.00
_cell.angle_beta   90.00
_cell.angle_gamma   90.00
#
_symmetry.space_group_name_H-M   'P 1'
#
loop_
_entity.id
_entity.type
_entity.pdbx_description
1 polymer ?
#
loop_
_entity_poly.entity_id
_entity_poly.type
_entity_poly.pdbx_seq_one_letter_code
_entity_poly.pdbx_strand_id
1 'polypeptide(L)' 'MSPEELVGLEKLQTYVDGFVPARCVNRAGNPILDAKGNERVEKRLINTKELLGCKSIAEVKVCLGTNRD' A
#
# COMPACT_ATOMS: atom_id res chain seq x y z
N MET A 1 -9.55 0.02 -20.53
CA MET A 1 -9.13 0.95 -19.47
C MET A 1 -9.01 2.34 -20.06
N SER A 2 -9.56 3.34 -19.38
CA SER A 2 -9.35 4.74 -19.75
C SER A 2 -7.88 5.13 -19.52
N PRO A 3 -7.39 6.21 -20.16
CA PRO A 3 -6.05 6.73 -19.87
C PRO A 3 -5.82 7.02 -18.38
N GLU A 4 -6.86 7.47 -17.67
CA GLU A 4 -6.80 7.77 -16.24
C GLU A 4 -6.66 6.50 -15.39
N GLU A 5 -7.37 5.43 -15.75
CA GLU A 5 -7.25 4.12 -15.09
C GLU A 5 -5.85 3.54 -15.25
N LEU A 6 -5.23 3.71 -16.42
CA LEU A 6 -3.86 3.24 -16.69
C LEU A 6 -2.82 3.98 -15.83
N VAL A 7 -2.97 5.30 -15.68
CA VAL A 7 -2.09 6.11 -14.81
C VAL A 7 -2.23 5.69 -13.35
N GLY A 8 -3.46 5.41 -12.89
CA GLY A 8 -3.70 4.89 -11.54
C GLY A 8 -3.04 3.53 -11.32
N LEU A 9 -3.14 2.63 -12.31
CA LEU A 9 -2.53 1.30 -12.26
C LEU A 9 -1.01 1.37 -12.20
N GLU A 10 -0.38 2.20 -13.02
CA GLU A 10 1.09 2.37 -13.04
C GLU A 10 1.64 2.89 -11.71
N LYS A 11 0.94 3.84 -11.06
CA LYS A 11 1.29 4.32 -9.73
C LYS A 11 1.21 3.21 -8.68
N LEU A 12 0.17 2.39 -8.73
CA LEU A 12 -0.01 1.28 -7.81
C LEU A 12 1.08 0.20 -8.02
N GLN A 13 1.36 -0.14 -9.28
CA GLN A 13 2.41 -1.08 -9.65
C GLN A 13 3.77 -0.60 -9.11
N THR A 14 4.14 0.65 -9.40
CA THR A 14 5.39 1.27 -8.94
C THR A 14 5.50 1.25 -7.41
N TYR A 15 4.40 1.53 -6.71
CA TYR A 15 4.37 1.48 -5.25
C TYR A 15 4.56 0.07 -4.70
N VAL A 16 3.90 -0.93 -5.29
CA VAL A 16 4.02 -2.34 -4.88
C VAL A 16 5.43 -2.86 -5.14
N ASP A 17 6.02 -2.55 -6.29
CA ASP A 17 7.37 -2.98 -6.65
C ASP A 17 8.44 -2.36 -5.73
N GLY A 18 8.22 -1.13 -5.25
CA GLY A 18 9.07 -0.44 -4.28
C GLY A 18 8.72 -0.72 -2.81
N PHE A 19 7.71 -1.55 -2.52
CA PHE A 19 7.22 -1.72 -1.16
C PHE A 19 8.22 -2.48 -0.29
N VAL A 20 8.78 -1.80 0.71
CA VAL A 20 9.64 -2.42 1.73
C VAL A 20 8.77 -2.83 2.94
N PRO A 21 8.67 -4.14 3.26
CA PRO A 21 7.96 -4.61 4.44
C PRO A 21 8.45 -3.94 5.72
N ALA A 22 7.54 -3.64 6.64
CA ALA A 22 7.92 -3.11 7.95
C ALA A 22 8.55 -4.21 8.80
N ARG A 23 9.87 -4.28 8.80
CA ARG A 23 10.60 -5.22 9.66
C ARG A 23 10.45 -4.79 11.12
N CYS A 24 10.05 -5.73 11.97
CA CYS A 24 10.06 -5.53 13.42
C CYS A 24 11.50 -5.65 13.91
N VAL A 25 12.05 -4.58 14.46
CA VAL A 25 13.41 -4.58 15.02
C VAL A 25 13.36 -4.35 16.53
N ASN A 26 14.32 -4.92 17.25
CA ASN A 26 14.49 -4.63 18.67
C ASN A 26 15.16 -3.25 18.87
N ARG A 27 15.37 -2.85 20.13
CA ARG A 27 15.99 -1.55 20.46
C ARG A 27 17.39 -1.36 19.88
N ALA A 28 18.12 -2.44 19.61
CA ALA A 28 19.44 -2.41 18.99
C ALA A 28 19.39 -2.44 17.45
N GLY A 29 18.20 -2.46 16.84
CA GLY A 29 18.01 -2.52 15.39
C GLY A 29 18.08 -3.93 14.79
N ASN A 30 18.21 -4.97 15.60
CA ASN A 30 18.27 -6.34 15.11
C ASN A 30 16.86 -6.88 14.77
N PRO A 31 16.69 -7.69 13.71
CA PRO A 31 15.40 -8.28 13.36
C PRO A 31 14.85 -9.16 14.49
N ILE A 32 13.56 -9.01 14.78
CA ILE A 32 12.83 -9.90 15.67
C ILE A 32 12.34 -11.08 14.81
N LEU A 33 12.61 -12.31 15.24
CA LEU A 33 12.20 -13.51 14.51
C LEU A 33 10.85 -14.05 15.00
N ASP A 34 10.12 -14.72 14.12
CA ASP A 34 8.92 -15.48 14.45
C ASP A 34 9.26 -16.89 14.96
N ALA A 35 8.24 -17.69 15.31
CA ALA A 35 8.44 -19.04 15.83
C ALA A 35 9.08 -20.01 14.82
N LYS A 36 9.14 -19.66 13.54
CA LYS A 36 9.77 -20.43 12.47
C LYS A 36 11.18 -19.91 12.13
N GLY A 37 11.64 -18.85 12.81
CA GLY A 37 12.93 -18.22 12.58
C GLY A 37 12.95 -17.19 11.43
N ASN A 38 11.80 -16.79 10.89
CA ASN A 38 11.74 -15.76 9.85
C ASN A 38 11.65 -14.36 10.48
N GLU A 39 12.11 -13.33 9.80
CA GLU A 39 11.91 -11.96 10.26
C GLU A 39 10.42 -11.63 10.40
N ARG A 40 10.04 -11.10 11.56
CA ARG A 40 8.70 -10.57 11.77
C ARG A 40 8.53 -9.31 10.94
N VAL A 41 7.44 -9.29 10.18
CA VAL A 41 6.97 -8.13 9.43
C VAL A 41 5.62 -7.68 9.97
N GLU A 42 5.44 -6.38 10.09
CA GLU A 42 4.17 -5.76 10.47
C GLU A 42 3.39 -5.29 9.25
N LYS A 43 2.06 -5.29 9.39
CA LYS A 43 1.18 -4.67 8.38
C LYS A 43 1.34 -3.15 8.47
N ARG A 44 1.62 -2.51 7.34
CA ARG A 44 1.51 -1.05 7.20
C ARG A 44 0.14 -0.69 6.63
N LEU A 45 -0.51 0.27 7.24
CA LEU A 45 -1.64 0.96 6.62
C LEU A 45 -1.10 1.94 5.59
N ILE A 46 -1.70 1.94 4.40
CA ILE A 46 -1.28 2.76 3.27
C ILE A 46 -2.40 3.73 2.95
N ASN A 47 -2.07 5.01 2.80
CA ASN A 47 -3.01 6.02 2.34
C ASN A 47 -3.20 5.90 0.82
N THR A 48 -4.07 4.99 0.38
CA THR A 48 -4.34 4.74 -1.04
C THR A 48 -4.93 5.97 -1.76
N LYS A 49 -5.63 6.85 -1.03
CA LYS A 49 -6.13 8.13 -1.58
C LYS A 49 -4.99 9.02 -2.05
N GLU A 50 -4.00 9.20 -1.19
CA GLU A 50 -2.82 10.01 -1.48
C GLU A 50 -1.96 9.36 -2.56
N LEU A 51 -1.76 8.04 -2.47
CA LEU A 51 -1.03 7.26 -3.48
C LEU A 51 -1.61 7.45 -4.89
N LEU A 52 -2.93 7.36 -5.02
CA LEU A 52 -3.63 7.49 -6.31
C LEU A 52 -3.85 8.96 -6.71
N GLY A 53 -3.60 9.92 -5.80
CA GLY A 53 -3.77 11.35 -6.05
C GLY A 53 -5.24 11.80 -6.09
N CYS A 54 -6.15 11.07 -5.44
CA CYS A 54 -7.57 11.41 -5.43
C CYS A 54 -7.82 12.71 -4.65
N LYS A 55 -8.48 13.68 -5.29
CA LYS A 55 -8.78 15.01 -4.74
C LYS A 55 -10.14 15.07 -4.04
N SER A 56 -11.03 14.13 -4.33
CA SER A 56 -12.39 14.10 -3.79
C SER A 56 -12.82 12.71 -3.31
N ILE A 57 -13.87 12.65 -2.46
CA ILE A 57 -14.47 11.38 -2.01
C ILE A 57 -15.12 10.65 -3.19
N ALA A 58 -15.68 11.38 -4.16
CA ALA A 58 -16.24 10.80 -5.37
C ALA A 58 -15.18 10.05 -6.18
N GLU A 59 -14.01 10.67 -6.39
CA GLU A 59 -12.86 10.02 -7.02
C GLU A 59 -12.40 8.79 -6.24
N VAL A 60 -12.31 8.86 -4.91
CA VAL A 60 -11.95 7.70 -4.08
C VAL A 60 -12.92 6.54 -4.29
N LYS A 61 -14.23 6.81 -4.29
CA LYS A 61 -15.24 5.75 -4.46
C LYS A 61 -15.19 5.11 -5.84
N VAL A 62 -14.94 5.91 -6.88
CA VAL A 62 -14.75 5.43 -8.25
C VAL A 62 -13.47 4.59 -8.33
N CYS A 63 -12.34 5.13 -7.86
CA CYS A 63 -11.04 4.46 -7.94
C CYS A 63 -10.97 3.16 -7.11
N LEU A 64 -11.62 3.12 -5.95
CA LEU A 64 -11.60 1.94 -5.07
C LEU A 64 -12.79 0.99 -5.29
N GLY A 65 -13.69 1.28 -6.24
CA GLY A 65 -14.87 0.47 -6.50
C GLY A 65 -15.85 0.41 -5.32
N THR A 66 -15.88 1.45 -4.47
CA THR A 66 -16.74 1.51 -3.28
C THR A 66 -18.02 2.33 -3.51
N ASN A 67 -18.38 2.61 -4.76
CA ASN A 67 -19.73 3.04 -5.08
C ASN A 67 -20.67 1.86 -4.77
N ARG A 68 -21.39 1.94 -3.66
CA ARG A 68 -22.53 1.06 -3.41
C ARG A 68 -23.67 1.57 -4.29
N ASP A 69 -24.17 0.69 -5.15
CA ASP A 69 -25.48 0.86 -5.81
C ASP A 69 -26.61 0.92 -4.77
#